data_AF-A0A2I4BQT6-F1
#
_entry.id   AF-A0A2I4BQT6-F1
#
_cell.length_a   1.000
_cell.length_b   1.000
_cell.length_c   1.000
_cell.angle_alpha   90.00
_cell.angle_beta   90.00
_cell.angle_gamma   90.00
#
_symmetry.space_group_name_H-M   'P 1'
#
loop_
_entity.id
_entity.type
_entity.pdbx_description
1 polymer ?
#
loop_
_entity_poly.entity_id
_entity_poly.type
_entity_poly.pdbx_seq_one_letter_code
_entity_poly.pdbx_strand_id
1 'polypeptide(L)'
;MKRSVQDPEDLEARSSMHLASVFAGIGFGNAGVHLCHGMSYPIAGNVKTHSARGYSVEHPLVPHGLSVVLTSPAVFSFTAPMCPERHLEAAEILGAQVQQVKRKDAGAVLADQLRHFLFDLQVEDGLGAVGYSREDIPALVKGTLPQERVTKLSPREHTEEDLSQLFEASMKLY
;
A
#
# COMPACT_ATOMS: atom_id res chain seq x y z
N MET A 1 -2.92 -14.03 8.14
CA MET A 1 -3.32 -13.58 6.79
C MET A 1 -3.16 -14.65 5.71
N LYS A 2 -1.97 -15.20 5.43
CA LYS A 2 -1.79 -16.20 4.35
C LYS A 2 -2.75 -17.40 4.47
N ARG A 3 -2.80 -18.03 5.66
CA ARG A 3 -3.76 -19.10 5.99
C ARG A 3 -5.22 -18.70 5.72
N SER A 4 -5.65 -17.53 6.20
CA SER A 4 -7.04 -17.05 6.02
C SER A 4 -7.40 -16.66 4.57
N VAL A 5 -6.41 -16.47 3.70
CA VAL A 5 -6.62 -16.23 2.26
C VAL A 5 -6.67 -17.54 1.49
N GLN A 6 -5.82 -18.50 1.87
CA GLN A 6 -5.73 -19.82 1.22
C GLN A 6 -6.87 -20.75 1.61
N ASP A 7 -7.31 -20.69 2.87
CA ASP A 7 -8.39 -21.49 3.41
C ASP A 7 -9.45 -20.59 4.08
N PRO A 8 -10.59 -20.35 3.43
CA PRO A 8 -11.67 -19.55 4.01
C PRO A 8 -12.34 -20.23 5.21
N GLU A 9 -12.19 -21.54 5.38
CA GLU A 9 -12.76 -22.32 6.48
C GLU A 9 -11.82 -22.45 7.68
N ASP A 10 -10.59 -21.94 7.59
CA ASP A 10 -9.65 -21.85 8.71
C ASP A 10 -10.12 -20.78 9.72
N LEU A 11 -11.03 -21.19 10.61
CA LEU A 11 -11.67 -20.31 11.59
C LEU A 11 -10.68 -19.61 12.49
N GLU A 12 -9.60 -20.28 12.91
CA GLU A 12 -8.57 -19.67 13.74
C GLU A 12 -7.92 -18.50 12.99
N ALA A 13 -7.42 -18.74 11.78
CA ALA A 13 -6.77 -17.71 10.99
C ALA A 13 -7.72 -16.56 10.63
N ARG A 14 -8.98 -16.86 10.32
CA ARG A 14 -10.04 -15.88 10.05
C ARG A 14 -10.35 -15.04 11.28
N SER A 15 -10.51 -15.65 12.46
CA SER A 15 -10.72 -14.94 13.73
C SER A 15 -9.55 -14.03 14.08
N SER A 16 -8.30 -14.49 13.92
CA SER A 16 -7.13 -13.63 14.12
C SER A 16 -7.10 -12.45 13.15
N MET A 17 -7.50 -12.64 11.88
CA MET A 17 -7.57 -11.52 10.92
C MET A 17 -8.68 -10.52 11.25
N HIS A 18 -9.83 -10.99 11.73
CA HIS A 18 -10.89 -10.10 12.21
C HIS A 18 -10.38 -9.24 13.39
N LEU A 19 -9.71 -9.87 14.36
CA LEU A 19 -9.12 -9.14 15.50
C LEU A 19 -8.05 -8.14 15.06
N ALA A 20 -7.16 -8.54 14.13
CA ALA A 20 -6.15 -7.65 13.57
C ALA A 20 -6.78 -6.44 12.86
N SER A 21 -7.86 -6.64 12.11
CA SER A 21 -8.60 -5.56 11.45
C SER A 21 -9.22 -4.59 12.46
N VAL A 22 -9.75 -5.09 13.58
CA VAL A 22 -10.26 -4.25 14.68
C VAL A 22 -9.16 -3.41 15.29
N PHE A 23 -8.00 -4.01 15.63
CA PHE A 23 -6.87 -3.25 16.19
C PHE A 23 -6.34 -2.19 15.22
N ALA A 24 -6.23 -2.53 13.93
CA ALA A 24 -5.86 -1.56 12.91
C ALA A 24 -6.85 -0.39 12.87
N GLY A 25 -8.16 -0.68 12.89
CA GLY A 25 -9.23 0.33 12.91
C GLY A 25 -9.18 1.24 14.14
N ILE A 26 -8.90 0.70 15.33
CA ILE A 26 -8.70 1.50 16.54
C ILE A 26 -7.47 2.40 16.38
N GLY A 27 -6.37 1.87 15.85
CA GLY A 27 -5.14 2.62 15.63
C GLY A 27 -5.34 3.80 14.67
N PHE A 28 -5.66 3.51 13.40
CA PHE A 28 -5.80 4.57 12.39
C PHE A 28 -7.06 5.41 12.58
N GLY A 29 -8.07 4.92 13.29
CA GLY A 29 -9.26 5.71 13.65
C GLY A 29 -8.93 6.92 14.53
N ASN A 30 -7.84 6.84 15.31
CA ASN A 30 -7.34 7.93 16.14
C ASN A 30 -6.16 8.67 15.50
N ALA A 31 -5.21 7.94 14.90
CA ALA A 31 -3.99 8.51 14.34
C ALA A 31 -4.14 9.05 12.90
N GLY A 32 -5.17 8.60 12.18
CA GLY A 32 -5.33 8.83 10.75
C GLY A 32 -4.45 7.93 9.88
N VAL A 33 -4.45 8.23 8.58
CA VAL A 33 -3.71 7.55 7.52
C VAL A 33 -3.12 8.58 6.57
N HIS A 34 -2.10 8.20 5.78
CA HIS A 34 -1.37 9.15 4.92
C HIS A 34 -1.33 8.76 3.44
N LEU A 35 -0.19 9.01 2.77
CA LEU A 35 0.05 8.89 1.33
C LEU A 35 -0.56 7.65 0.65
N CYS A 36 -0.40 6.42 1.18
CA CYS A 36 -1.01 5.24 0.55
C CYS A 36 -2.54 5.39 0.37
N HIS A 37 -3.22 5.94 1.38
CA HIS A 37 -4.65 6.22 1.28
C HIS A 37 -4.94 7.41 0.36
N GLY A 38 -4.18 8.51 0.49
CA GLY A 38 -4.34 9.69 -0.38
C GLY A 38 -4.21 9.36 -1.87
N MET A 39 -3.20 8.57 -2.22
CA MET A 39 -2.94 8.11 -3.59
C MET A 39 -3.97 7.07 -4.07
N SER A 40 -4.60 6.33 -3.15
CA SER A 40 -5.60 5.30 -3.49
C SER A 40 -6.89 5.88 -4.11
N TYR A 41 -7.26 7.11 -3.76
CA TYR A 41 -8.48 7.75 -4.26
C TYR A 41 -8.48 7.92 -5.78
N PRO A 42 -7.45 8.54 -6.40
CA PRO A 42 -7.38 8.60 -7.87
C PRO A 42 -7.12 7.25 -8.53
N ILE A 43 -6.42 6.32 -7.88
CA ILE A 43 -6.27 4.95 -8.41
C ILE A 43 -7.62 4.23 -8.47
N ALA A 44 -8.50 4.38 -7.48
CA ALA A 44 -9.82 3.78 -7.54
C ALA A 44 -10.76 4.57 -8.48
N GLY A 45 -10.71 5.90 -8.44
CA GLY A 45 -11.62 6.78 -9.16
C GLY A 45 -11.35 6.93 -10.65
N ASN A 46 -10.10 6.76 -11.09
CA ASN A 46 -9.70 6.89 -12.49
C ASN A 46 -9.52 5.53 -13.18
N VAL A 47 -10.03 4.44 -12.61
CA VAL A 47 -9.93 3.10 -13.21
C VAL A 47 -10.61 3.09 -14.59
N LYS A 48 -9.98 2.45 -15.56
CA LYS A 48 -10.48 2.40 -16.94
C LYS A 48 -10.93 1.01 -17.36
N THR A 49 -10.18 -0.03 -16.97
CA THR A 49 -10.31 -1.37 -17.58
C THR A 49 -10.20 -2.53 -16.60
N HIS A 50 -9.66 -2.34 -15.41
CA HIS A 50 -9.44 -3.45 -14.48
C HIS A 50 -10.75 -3.92 -13.84
N SER A 51 -10.90 -5.24 -13.70
CA SER A 51 -12.00 -5.88 -12.98
C SER A 51 -11.40 -6.88 -12.00
N ALA A 52 -11.50 -6.59 -10.70
CA ALA A 52 -10.87 -7.40 -9.67
C ALA A 52 -11.52 -8.78 -9.51
N ARG A 53 -10.69 -9.80 -9.31
CA ARG A 53 -11.13 -11.18 -9.06
C ARG A 53 -12.02 -11.25 -7.81
N GLY A 54 -13.13 -11.98 -7.91
CA GLY A 54 -14.07 -12.16 -6.80
C GLY A 54 -15.11 -11.04 -6.64
N TYR A 55 -15.08 -10.02 -7.50
CA TYR A 55 -16.11 -8.98 -7.58
C TYR A 55 -17.05 -9.26 -8.75
N SER A 56 -18.36 -9.28 -8.48
CA SER A 56 -19.40 -9.45 -9.50
C SER A 56 -20.03 -8.09 -9.81
N VAL A 57 -19.36 -7.30 -10.65
CA VAL A 57 -19.81 -5.97 -11.08
C VAL A 57 -19.65 -5.78 -12.59
N GLU A 58 -20.51 -4.97 -13.21
CA GLU A 58 -20.52 -4.74 -14.67
C GLU A 58 -19.63 -3.58 -15.14
N HIS A 59 -18.89 -2.94 -14.23
CA HIS A 59 -18.03 -1.78 -14.53
C HIS A 59 -16.59 -2.01 -14.04
N PRO A 60 -15.59 -1.31 -14.62
CA PRO A 60 -14.23 -1.34 -14.13
C PRO A 60 -14.13 -0.91 -12.66
N LEU A 61 -13.35 -1.65 -11.88
CA LEU A 61 -13.19 -1.46 -10.44
C LEU A 61 -11.79 -1.88 -10.00
N VAL A 62 -11.07 -0.97 -9.35
CA VAL A 62 -9.96 -1.31 -8.45
C VAL A 62 -10.49 -1.20 -7.02
N PRO A 63 -10.62 -2.32 -6.26
CA PRO A 63 -11.07 -2.28 -4.88
C PRO A 63 -10.13 -1.44 -4.01
N HIS A 64 -10.69 -0.76 -3.01
CA HIS A 64 -9.93 0.17 -2.17
C HIS A 64 -8.67 -0.46 -1.54
N GLY A 65 -8.77 -1.69 -1.01
CA GLY A 65 -7.60 -2.37 -0.43
C GLY A 65 -6.47 -2.55 -1.44
N LEU A 66 -6.82 -2.86 -2.71
CA LEU A 66 -5.86 -2.98 -3.80
C LEU A 66 -5.26 -1.61 -4.14
N SER A 67 -6.09 -0.57 -4.29
CA SER A 67 -5.59 0.77 -4.63
C SER A 67 -4.69 1.39 -3.55
N VAL A 68 -4.90 1.04 -2.27
CA VAL A 68 -4.03 1.47 -1.16
C VAL A 68 -2.70 0.71 -1.18
N VAL A 69 -2.72 -0.61 -1.37
CA VAL A 69 -1.55 -1.45 -1.12
C VAL A 69 -0.50 -1.35 -2.23
N LEU A 70 -0.90 -1.11 -3.48
CA LEU A 70 0.00 -1.07 -4.63
C LEU A 70 1.08 0.02 -4.53
N THR A 71 0.80 1.12 -3.82
CA THR A 71 1.77 2.22 -3.63
C THR A 71 2.62 2.05 -2.37
N SER A 72 2.30 1.07 -1.53
CA SER A 72 2.88 0.94 -0.19
C SER A 72 4.40 0.75 -0.18
N PRO A 73 5.05 -0.05 -1.08
CA PRO A 73 6.50 -0.21 -1.05
C PRO A 73 7.24 1.10 -1.39
N ALA A 74 6.73 1.88 -2.35
CA ALA A 74 7.28 3.18 -2.72
C ALA A 74 7.10 4.19 -1.59
N VAL A 75 5.90 4.28 -1.02
CA VAL A 75 5.58 5.20 0.08
C VAL A 75 6.44 4.90 1.32
N PHE A 76 6.54 3.65 1.75
CA PHE A 76 7.34 3.30 2.92
C PHE A 76 8.85 3.51 2.69
N SER A 77 9.34 3.32 1.46
CA SER A 77 10.71 3.71 1.10
C SER A 77 10.93 5.21 1.25
N PHE A 78 9.96 6.02 0.82
CA PHE A 78 9.99 7.48 0.90
C PHE A 78 9.90 7.99 2.34
N THR A 79 9.05 7.41 3.20
CA THR A 79 8.84 7.88 4.57
C THR A 79 9.86 7.35 5.58
N ALA A 80 10.60 6.29 5.26
CA ALA A 80 11.54 5.63 6.16
C ALA A 80 12.55 6.55 6.85
N PRO A 81 13.15 7.56 6.19
CA PRO A 81 14.11 8.45 6.84
C PRO A 81 13.54 9.21 8.06
N MET A 82 12.22 9.37 8.16
CA MET A 82 11.59 10.10 9.26
C MET A 82 11.45 9.26 10.53
N CYS A 83 11.26 7.94 10.40
CA CYS A 83 11.05 7.02 11.52
C CYS A 83 11.62 5.62 11.19
N PRO A 84 12.93 5.48 10.96
CA PRO A 84 13.51 4.23 10.47
C PRO A 84 13.32 3.07 11.45
N GLU A 85 13.31 3.33 12.76
CA GLU A 85 13.08 2.31 13.78
C GLU A 85 11.68 1.71 13.68
N ARG A 86 10.65 2.54 13.45
CA ARG A 86 9.26 2.08 13.25
C ARG A 86 9.11 1.27 11.96
N HIS A 87 9.89 1.59 10.92
CA HIS A 87 9.88 0.82 9.67
C HIS A 87 10.55 -0.55 9.86
N LEU A 88 11.65 -0.63 10.62
CA LEU A 88 12.29 -1.90 10.95
C LEU A 88 11.40 -2.77 11.84
N GLU A 89 10.73 -2.18 12.85
CA GLU A 89 9.75 -2.88 13.68
C GLU A 89 8.61 -3.46 12.83
N ALA A 90 8.04 -2.66 11.92
CA ALA A 90 7.02 -3.15 11.00
C ALA A 90 7.53 -4.28 10.10
N ALA A 91 8.76 -4.18 9.60
CA ALA A 91 9.37 -5.23 8.78
C ALA A 91 9.56 -6.53 9.58
N GLU A 92 10.01 -6.44 10.83
CA GLU A 92 10.18 -7.59 11.73
C GLU A 92 8.83 -8.27 12.04
N ILE A 93 7.78 -7.49 12.32
CA ILE A 93 6.41 -8.00 12.52
C ILE A 93 5.92 -8.75 11.27
N LEU A 94 6.30 -8.29 10.08
CA LEU A 94 5.99 -8.95 8.80
C LEU A 94 6.94 -10.12 8.46
N GLY A 95 7.90 -10.44 9.33
CA GLY A 95 8.78 -11.60 9.22
C GLY A 95 10.17 -11.33 8.62
N ALA A 96 10.57 -10.07 8.44
CA ALA A 96 11.94 -9.73 8.01
C ALA A 96 12.94 -9.91 9.17
N GLN A 97 14.18 -10.29 8.83
CA GLN A 97 15.30 -10.32 9.79
C GLN A 97 15.96 -8.94 9.83
N VAL A 98 15.88 -8.24 10.97
CA VAL A 98 16.29 -6.83 11.07
C VAL A 98 17.49 -6.57 11.99
N GLN A 99 18.01 -7.60 12.69
CA GLN A 99 18.96 -7.41 13.80
C GLN A 99 20.30 -6.76 13.40
N GLN A 100 20.68 -6.82 12.12
CA GLN A 100 21.91 -6.22 11.58
C GLN A 100 21.65 -5.16 10.51
N VAL A 101 20.39 -4.72 10.35
CA VAL A 101 20.01 -3.73 9.35
C VAL A 101 20.36 -2.34 9.85
N LYS A 102 21.03 -1.54 9.01
CA LYS A 102 21.30 -0.13 9.32
C LYS A 102 20.03 0.67 9.14
N ARG A 103 19.80 1.67 10.00
CA ARG A 103 18.61 2.54 9.94
C ARG A 103 18.36 3.16 8.55
N LYS A 104 19.43 3.53 7.84
CA LYS A 104 19.33 4.07 6.47
C LYS A 104 18.72 3.10 5.45
N ASP A 105 18.78 1.80 5.72
CA ASP A 105 18.28 0.74 4.83
C ASP A 105 16.86 0.30 5.22
N ALA A 106 16.27 0.89 6.26
CA ALA A 106 14.96 0.51 6.81
C ALA A 106 13.82 0.56 5.77
N GLY A 107 13.83 1.59 4.90
CA GLY A 107 12.83 1.73 3.84
C GLY A 107 12.91 0.61 2.82
N ALA A 108 14.11 0.28 2.36
CA ALA A 108 14.33 -0.81 1.41
C ALA A 108 13.91 -2.15 2.02
N VAL A 109 14.30 -2.43 3.26
CA VAL A 109 13.95 -3.69 3.94
C VAL A 109 12.43 -3.85 4.10
N LEU A 110 11.72 -2.82 4.55
CA LEU A 110 10.26 -2.89 4.67
C LEU A 110 9.59 -3.01 3.29
N ALA A 111 10.05 -2.25 2.30
CA ALA A 111 9.50 -2.29 0.95
C ALA A 111 9.68 -3.67 0.30
N ASP A 112 10.85 -4.30 0.43
CA ASP A 112 11.11 -5.64 -0.08
C ASP A 112 10.28 -6.70 0.64
N GLN A 113 10.15 -6.59 1.98
CA GLN A 113 9.29 -7.50 2.73
C GLN A 113 7.82 -7.37 2.30
N LEU A 114 7.35 -6.15 2.04
CA LEU A 114 6.01 -5.92 1.49
C LEU A 114 5.87 -6.53 0.10
N ARG A 115 6.83 -6.34 -0.82
CA ARG A 115 6.79 -6.96 -2.15
C ARG A 115 6.68 -8.48 -2.08
N HIS A 116 7.50 -9.14 -1.26
CA HIS A 116 7.40 -10.58 -1.05
C HIS A 116 6.03 -10.99 -0.50
N PHE A 117 5.53 -10.23 0.48
CA PHE A 117 4.23 -10.50 1.08
C PHE A 117 3.07 -10.37 0.07
N LEU A 118 3.11 -9.34 -0.80
CA LEU A 118 2.11 -9.12 -1.84
C LEU A 118 2.17 -10.17 -2.95
N PHE A 119 3.39 -10.56 -3.35
CA PHE A 119 3.61 -11.64 -4.30
C PHE A 119 3.01 -12.97 -3.79
N ASP A 120 3.28 -13.33 -2.53
CA ASP A 120 2.74 -14.54 -1.91
C ASP A 120 1.20 -14.54 -1.81
N LEU A 121 0.60 -13.36 -1.72
CA LEU A 121 -0.86 -13.16 -1.70
C LEU A 121 -1.48 -13.07 -3.10
N GLN A 122 -0.67 -13.15 -4.16
CA GLN A 122 -1.10 -13.01 -5.55
C GLN A 122 -1.82 -11.68 -5.83
N VAL A 123 -1.38 -10.61 -5.15
CA VAL A 123 -1.79 -9.23 -5.48
C VAL A 123 -1.23 -8.88 -6.86
N GLU A 124 -1.88 -7.97 -7.59
CA GLU A 124 -1.44 -7.50 -8.89
C GLU A 124 -0.05 -6.82 -8.86
N ASP A 125 0.73 -6.97 -9.95
CA ASP A 125 2.11 -6.47 -10.08
C ASP A 125 2.19 -4.96 -10.34
N GLY A 126 1.71 -4.17 -9.38
CA GLY A 126 1.71 -2.72 -9.48
C GLY A 126 0.59 -2.14 -10.35
N LEU A 127 0.69 -0.83 -10.58
CA LEU A 127 -0.34 -0.06 -11.29
C LEU A 127 -0.49 -0.49 -12.76
N GLY A 128 0.59 -0.96 -13.39
CA GLY A 128 0.54 -1.49 -14.75
C GLY A 128 -0.38 -2.70 -14.89
N ALA A 129 -0.37 -3.60 -13.89
CA ALA A 129 -1.20 -4.79 -13.88
C ALA A 129 -2.70 -4.49 -13.66
N VAL A 130 -3.04 -3.30 -13.14
CA VAL A 130 -4.42 -2.81 -13.01
C VAL A 130 -4.79 -1.76 -14.07
N GLY A 131 -4.03 -1.71 -15.17
CA GLY A 131 -4.42 -1.00 -16.38
C GLY A 131 -4.00 0.47 -16.46
N TYR A 132 -3.09 0.92 -15.60
CA TYR A 132 -2.47 2.24 -15.72
C TYR A 132 -1.22 2.19 -16.60
N SER A 133 -0.92 3.32 -17.23
CA SER A 133 0.36 3.56 -17.90
C SER A 133 1.04 4.81 -17.32
N ARG A 134 2.29 5.09 -17.72
CA ARG A 134 3.04 6.26 -17.21
C ARG A 134 2.38 7.58 -17.59
N GLU A 135 1.64 7.59 -18.69
CA GLU A 135 0.86 8.72 -19.17
C GLU A 135 -0.29 9.10 -18.21
N ASP A 136 -0.68 8.19 -17.31
CA ASP A 136 -1.71 8.44 -16.31
C ASP A 136 -1.20 9.12 -15.05
N ILE A 137 0.11 9.12 -14.81
CA ILE A 137 0.72 9.68 -13.60
C ILE A 137 0.30 11.14 -13.36
N PRO A 138 0.30 12.06 -14.36
CA PRO A 138 -0.15 13.42 -14.13
C PRO A 138 -1.60 13.51 -13.62
N ALA A 139 -2.50 12.66 -14.13
CA ALA A 139 -3.88 12.61 -13.68
C ALA A 139 -4.01 12.03 -12.26
N LEU A 140 -3.20 11.02 -11.94
CA LEU A 140 -3.14 10.42 -10.60
C LEU A 140 -2.60 11.41 -9.55
N VAL A 141 -1.54 12.15 -9.86
CA VAL A 141 -1.02 13.23 -9.02
C VAL A 141 -2.09 14.29 -8.81
N LYS A 142 -2.71 14.79 -9.88
CA LYS A 142 -3.78 15.80 -9.81
C LYS A 142 -4.95 15.35 -8.93
N GLY A 143 -5.32 14.07 -8.96
CA GLY A 143 -6.39 13.55 -8.11
C GLY A 143 -5.96 13.28 -6.65
N THR A 144 -4.65 13.20 -6.38
CA THR A 144 -4.09 13.04 -5.03
C THR A 144 -4.02 14.37 -4.28
N LEU A 145 -3.69 15.47 -4.97
CA LEU A 145 -3.50 16.79 -4.33
C LEU A 145 -4.68 17.27 -3.48
N PRO A 146 -5.96 17.11 -3.90
CA PRO A 146 -7.11 17.51 -3.08
C PRO A 146 -7.30 16.65 -1.82
N GLN A 147 -6.62 15.50 -1.69
CA GLN A 147 -6.73 14.58 -0.56
C GLN A 147 -5.91 15.04 0.66
N GLU A 148 -5.77 16.36 0.84
CA GLU A 148 -4.93 16.99 1.86
C GLU A 148 -5.21 16.50 3.29
N ARG A 149 -6.48 16.16 3.58
CA ARG A 149 -6.91 15.63 4.88
C ARG A 149 -6.08 14.42 5.33
N VAL A 150 -5.68 13.57 4.39
CA VAL A 150 -4.85 12.39 4.67
C VAL A 150 -3.40 12.64 4.29
N THR A 151 -3.09 13.28 3.16
CA THR A 151 -1.70 13.43 2.72
C THR A 151 -0.86 14.31 3.65
N LYS A 152 -1.45 15.32 4.31
CA LYS A 152 -0.77 16.17 5.31
C LYS A 152 -0.40 15.44 6.60
N LEU A 153 -0.95 14.25 6.84
CA LEU A 153 -0.58 13.40 7.97
C LEU A 153 0.68 12.56 7.70
N SER A 154 1.26 12.65 6.50
CA SER A 154 2.53 12.02 6.18
C SER A 154 3.63 12.55 7.13
N PRO A 155 4.48 11.67 7.70
CA PRO A 155 5.60 12.11 8.54
C PRO A 155 6.67 12.86 7.74
N ARG A 156 6.64 12.74 6.39
CA ARG A 156 7.53 13.44 5.46
C ARG A 156 6.68 14.35 4.56
N GLU A 157 7.07 15.61 4.45
CA GLU A 157 6.50 16.53 3.46
C GLU A 157 6.74 15.99 2.04
N HIS A 158 5.82 16.27 1.14
CA HIS A 158 5.84 15.79 -0.24
C HIS A 158 5.44 16.91 -1.20
N THR A 159 6.02 16.87 -2.38
CA THR A 159 5.72 17.73 -3.52
C THR A 159 4.94 16.96 -4.58
N GLU A 160 4.44 17.65 -5.59
CA GLU A 160 3.87 17.01 -6.79
C GLU A 160 4.88 16.08 -7.47
N GLU A 161 6.15 16.48 -7.49
CA GLU A 161 7.25 15.69 -8.04
C GLU A 161 7.49 14.41 -7.22
N ASP A 162 7.44 14.49 -5.89
CA ASP A 162 7.53 13.29 -5.03
C ASP A 162 6.37 12.34 -5.30
N LEU A 163 5.14 12.85 -5.45
CA LEU A 163 3.97 12.02 -5.79
C LEU A 163 4.13 11.35 -7.15
N SER A 164 4.64 12.08 -8.15
CA SER A 164 4.94 11.55 -9.47
C SER A 164 5.93 10.38 -9.39
N GLN A 165 7.04 10.56 -8.66
CA GLN A 165 8.05 9.51 -8.45
C GLN A 165 7.48 8.31 -7.67
N LEU A 166 6.59 8.54 -6.71
CA LEU A 166 5.93 7.47 -5.97
C LEU A 166 5.00 6.64 -6.88
N PHE A 167 4.22 7.28 -7.76
CA PHE A 167 3.42 6.56 -8.75
C PHE A 167 4.29 5.79 -9.74
N GLU A 168 5.35 6.41 -10.24
CA GLU A 168 6.31 5.78 -11.15
C GLU A 168 6.95 4.53 -10.54
N ALA A 169 7.40 4.63 -9.28
CA ALA A 169 7.96 3.51 -8.52
C ALA A 169 6.92 2.43 -8.16
N SER A 170 5.64 2.71 -8.34
CA SER A 170 4.53 1.78 -8.10
C SER A 170 3.98 1.16 -9.39
N MET A 171 4.52 1.52 -10.56
CA MET A 171 4.09 0.95 -11.84
C MET A 171 4.32 -0.55 -11.95
N LYS A 172 5.36 -1.05 -11.27
CA LYS A 172 5.74 -2.47 -11.19
C LYS A 172 6.32 -2.78 -9.82
N LEU A 173 5.94 -3.91 -9.22
CA LEU A 173 6.34 -4.29 -7.86
C LEU A 173 7.36 -5.42 -7.80
N TYR A 174 7.33 -6.40 -8.70
CA TYR A 174 8.23 -7.57 -8.68
C TYR A 174 8.72 -8.04 -10.04
#